data_AF-A0A1V5JCH3-F1
#
_entry.id   AF-A0A1V5JCH3-F1
#
_cell.length_a   1.000
_cell.length_b   1.000
_cell.length_c   1.000
_cell.angle_alpha   90.00
_cell.angle_beta   90.00
_cell.angle_gamma   90.00
#
_symmetry.space_group_name_H-M   'P 1'
#
loop_
_entity.id
_entity.type
_entity.pdbx_description
1 polymer ?
#
loop_
_entity_poly.entity_id
_entity_poly.type
_entity_poly.pdbx_seq_one_letter_code
_entity_poly.pdbx_strand_id
1 'polypeptide(L)'
;MFDDGIELAIGAHAANNIFLTVLVTHEDMALQTPALYEQIQIYPWEEFGGLILQSLIFIAILALVFKWKDIRKLYARIIVPAAEVSDAVDAG
;
A
#
# COMPACT_ATOMS: atom_id res chain seq x y z
N MET A 1 -3.29 12.55 18.39
CA MET A 1 -1.87 12.87 18.13
C MET A 1 -1.01 11.60 18.28
N PHE A 2 -1.40 10.55 17.56
CA PHE A 2 -0.69 9.26 17.35
C PHE A 2 -1.24 8.60 16.07
N ASP A 3 -1.91 9.39 15.23
CA ASP A 3 -2.70 8.92 14.08
C ASP A 3 -2.37 9.79 12.87
N ASP A 4 -1.07 10.03 12.66
CA ASP A 4 -0.59 10.68 11.43
C ASP A 4 -0.50 9.68 10.26
N GLY A 5 -1.18 8.53 10.37
CA GLY A 5 -1.18 7.44 9.40
C GLY A 5 0.14 6.66 9.29
N ILE A 6 1.22 7.18 9.88
CA ILE A 6 2.56 6.57 9.83
C ILE A 6 2.61 5.28 10.65
N GLU A 7 2.08 5.27 11.87
CA GLU A 7 2.05 4.10 12.73
C GLU A 7 1.23 2.96 12.10
N LEU A 8 0.11 3.30 11.45
CA LEU A 8 -0.70 2.34 10.71
C LEU A 8 0.05 1.78 9.50
N ALA A 9 0.75 2.63 8.73
CA ALA A 9 1.55 2.20 7.59
C ALA A 9 2.72 1.28 8.01
N ILE A 10 3.44 1.64 9.08
CA ILE A 10 4.53 0.83 9.62
C ILE A 10 4.01 -0.48 10.18
N GLY A 11 2.90 -0.47 10.93
CA GLY A 11 2.27 -1.69 11.44
C GLY A 11 1.79 -2.63 10.33
N ALA A 12 1.15 -2.09 9.29
CA ALA A 12 0.72 -2.86 8.12
C ALA A 12 1.91 -3.45 7.35
N HIS A 13 3.00 -2.68 7.18
CA HIS A 13 4.22 -3.17 6.54
C HIS A 13 4.89 -4.28 7.36
N ALA A 14 5.02 -4.11 8.66
CA ALA A 14 5.58 -5.12 9.56
C ALA A 14 4.76 -6.42 9.54
N ALA A 15 3.43 -6.32 9.60
CA ALA A 15 2.54 -7.47 9.50
C ALA A 15 2.69 -8.21 8.17
N ASN A 16 2.81 -7.49 7.05
CA ASN A 16 3.02 -8.09 5.74
C ASN A 16 4.35 -8.85 5.65
N ASN A 17 5.43 -8.28 6.20
CA ASN A 17 6.74 -8.94 6.21
C ASN A 17 6.73 -10.20 7.11
N ILE A 18 6.11 -10.15 8.28
CA ILE A 18 5.97 -11.32 9.16
C ILE A 18 5.16 -12.41 8.46
N PHE A 19 4.04 -12.07 7.85
CA PHE A 19 3.21 -13.00 7.10
C PHE A 19 4.01 -13.70 5.99
N LEU A 20 4.81 -12.94 5.24
CA LEU A 20 5.66 -13.50 4.19
C LEU A 20 6.66 -14.52 4.75
N THR A 21 7.34 -14.20 5.86
CA THR A 21 8.31 -15.11 6.48
C THR A 21 7.72 -16.41 7.03
N VAL A 22 6.41 -16.48 7.29
CA VAL A 22 5.75 -17.74 7.68
C VAL A 22 5.44 -18.59 6.45
N LEU A 23 5.18 -17.97 5.31
CA LEU A 23 4.71 -18.66 4.11
C LEU A 23 5.84 -19.04 3.15
N VAL A 24 6.78 -18.14 2.90
CA VAL A 24 7.85 -18.33 1.92
C VAL A 24 9.18 -17.94 2.54
N THR A 25 10.21 -18.75 2.28
CA THR A 25 11.59 -18.43 2.59
C THR A 25 12.49 -18.65 1.37
N HIS A 26 13.65 -18.00 1.34
CA HIS A 26 14.66 -18.14 0.31
C HIS A 26 16.04 -17.78 0.85
N GLU A 27 17.12 -18.39 0.35
CA GLU A 27 18.50 -18.18 0.81
C GLU A 27 18.94 -16.70 0.79
N ASP A 28 18.42 -15.91 -0.15
CA ASP A 28 18.73 -14.47 -0.26
C ASP A 28 17.87 -13.57 0.65
N MET A 29 16.91 -14.13 1.42
CA MET A 29 16.12 -13.35 2.36
C MET A 29 16.92 -12.97 3.61
N ALA A 30 16.77 -11.70 4.04
CA ALA A 30 17.42 -11.20 5.25
C ALA A 30 16.99 -11.93 6.54
N LEU A 31 15.79 -12.50 6.54
CA LEU A 31 15.26 -13.33 7.63
C LEU A 31 15.00 -14.73 7.10
N GLN A 32 15.83 -15.66 7.56
CA GLN A 32 15.66 -17.09 7.32
C GLN A 32 14.72 -17.66 8.38
N THR A 33 13.62 -18.25 7.94
CA THR A 33 12.58 -18.80 8.81
C THR A 33 12.15 -20.17 8.28
N PRO A 34 11.73 -21.11 9.15
CA PRO A 34 11.15 -22.38 8.70
C PRO A 34 9.74 -22.12 8.14
N ALA A 35 9.69 -21.57 6.93
CA ALA A 35 8.46 -21.21 6.24
C ALA A 35 7.80 -22.43 5.60
N LEU A 36 6.52 -22.30 5.23
CA LEU A 36 5.75 -23.38 4.61
C LEU A 36 6.26 -23.77 3.22
N TYR A 37 6.79 -22.80 2.47
CA TYR A 37 7.35 -22.97 1.13
C TYR A 37 8.76 -22.40 1.05
N GLU A 38 9.61 -23.06 0.26
CA GLU A 38 10.97 -22.60 -0.04
C GLU A 38 11.05 -22.28 -1.53
N GLN A 39 11.48 -21.05 -1.84
CA GLN A 39 11.71 -20.65 -3.21
C GLN A 39 13.10 -21.09 -3.64
N ILE A 40 13.19 -22.10 -4.52
CA ILE A 40 14.47 -22.66 -4.97
C ILE A 40 14.95 -21.96 -6.24
N GLN A 41 14.03 -21.42 -7.04
CA GLN A 41 14.31 -20.74 -8.31
C GLN A 41 13.57 -19.41 -8.34
N ILE A 42 14.29 -18.34 -8.68
CA ILE A 42 13.74 -17.00 -8.89
C ILE A 42 13.66 -16.78 -10.40
N TYR A 43 12.49 -16.34 -10.87
CA TYR A 43 12.28 -15.95 -12.26
C TYR A 43 11.88 -14.47 -12.31
N PRO A 44 12.87 -13.54 -12.32
CA PRO A 44 12.60 -12.12 -12.06
C PRO A 44 11.59 -11.50 -13.01
N TRP A 45 11.58 -11.92 -14.28
CA TRP A 45 10.68 -11.35 -15.28
C TRP A 45 9.24 -11.86 -15.15
N GLU A 46 9.07 -13.15 -14.81
CA GLU A 46 7.75 -13.74 -14.58
C GLU A 46 7.13 -13.20 -13.29
N GLU A 47 7.93 -13.11 -12.22
CA GLU A 47 7.52 -12.52 -10.95
C GLU A 47 7.17 -11.04 -11.11
N PHE A 48 7.96 -10.29 -11.88
CA PHE A 48 7.64 -8.90 -12.21
C PHE A 48 6.32 -8.79 -12.98
N GLY A 49 6.10 -9.65 -13.98
CA GLY A 49 4.83 -9.74 -14.70
C GLY A 49 3.66 -10.04 -13.76
N GLY A 50 3.84 -10.98 -12.83
CA GLY A 50 2.88 -11.31 -11.78
C GLY A 50 2.58 -10.12 -10.87
N LEU A 51 3.59 -9.36 -10.46
CA LEU A 51 3.44 -8.17 -9.62
C LEU A 51 2.60 -7.09 -10.33
N ILE A 52 2.86 -6.83 -11.62
CA ILE A 52 2.08 -5.88 -12.41
C ILE A 52 0.63 -6.35 -12.52
N LEU A 53 0.41 -7.63 -12.86
CA LEU A 53 -0.94 -8.19 -12.99
C LEU A 53 -1.72 -8.11 -11.67
N GLN A 54 -1.12 -8.50 -10.55
CA GLN A 54 -1.73 -8.42 -9.23
C GLN A 54 -2.05 -6.98 -8.84
N SER A 55 -1.17 -6.02 -9.17
CA SER A 55 -1.39 -4.60 -8.91
C SER A 55 -2.59 -4.06 -9.68
N LEU A 56 -2.73 -4.43 -10.95
CA LEU A 56 -3.89 -4.05 -11.76
C LEU A 56 -5.20 -4.65 -11.22
N ILE A 57 -5.17 -5.93 -10.83
CA ILE A 57 -6.32 -6.60 -10.20
C ILE A 57 -6.71 -5.90 -8.90
N PHE A 58 -5.74 -5.57 -8.05
CA PHE A 58 -5.97 -4.87 -6.80
C PHE A 58 -6.63 -3.50 -7.03
N ILE A 59 -6.10 -2.69 -7.96
CA ILE A 59 -6.70 -1.40 -8.33
C ILE A 59 -8.12 -1.58 -8.86
N ALA A 60 -8.37 -2.60 -9.69
CA ALA A 60 -9.71 -2.91 -10.20
C ALA A 60 -10.68 -3.26 -9.05
N ILE A 61 -10.26 -4.09 -8.09
CA ILE A 61 -11.05 -4.42 -6.90
C ILE A 61 -11.38 -3.14 -6.12
N LEU A 62 -10.39 -2.28 -5.86
CA LEU A 62 -10.63 -1.01 -5.15
C LEU A 62 -11.61 -0.12 -5.90
N ALA A 63 -11.45 0.01 -7.22
CA ALA A 63 -12.35 0.81 -8.06
C ALA A 63 -13.80 0.29 -7.99
N LEU A 64 -13.99 -1.03 -7.94
CA LEU A 64 -15.31 -1.66 -7.80
C LEU A 64 -15.89 -1.48 -6.39
N VAL A 65 -15.11 -1.74 -5.34
CA VAL A 65 -15.53 -1.64 -3.93
C VAL A 65 -15.91 -0.21 -3.58
N PHE A 66 -15.07 0.76 -3.97
CA PHE A 66 -15.29 2.18 -3.70
C PHE A 66 -16.11 2.89 -4.79
N LYS A 67 -16.61 2.15 -5.79
CA LYS A 67 -17.46 2.64 -6.88
C LYS A 67 -16.88 3.90 -7.54
N TRP A 68 -15.59 3.86 -7.86
CA TRP A 68 -14.89 5.00 -8.45
C TRP A 68 -15.52 5.35 -9.80
N LYS A 69 -16.14 6.52 -9.88
CA LYS A 69 -16.74 7.05 -11.12
C LYS A 69 -15.71 7.69 -12.04
N ASP A 70 -14.57 8.11 -11.48
CA ASP A 70 -13.56 8.85 -12.23
C ASP A 70 -12.14 8.48 -11.76
N ILE A 71 -11.47 7.63 -12.53
CA ILE A 71 -10.11 7.14 -12.24
C ILE A 71 -9.05 8.23 -12.46
N ARG A 72 -9.40 9.31 -13.17
CA ARG A 72 -8.49 10.44 -13.44
C ARG A 72 -8.11 11.17 -12.15
N LYS A 73 -8.92 11.02 -11.10
CA LYS A 73 -8.62 11.56 -9.76
C LYS A 73 -7.33 11.01 -9.17
N LEU A 74 -6.87 9.82 -9.58
CA LEU A 74 -5.60 9.25 -9.12
C LEU A 74 -4.37 10.04 -9.60
N TYR A 75 -4.48 10.72 -10.74
CA TYR A 75 -3.41 11.54 -11.33
C TYR A 75 -3.76 13.03 -11.39
N ALA A 76 -4.91 13.41 -10.81
CA ALA A 76 -5.35 14.79 -10.77
C ALA A 76 -4.47 15.59 -9.82
N ARG A 77 -4.13 16.82 -10.21
CA ARG A 77 -3.34 17.71 -9.37
C ARG A 77 -4.22 18.19 -8.19
N ILE A 78 -3.80 17.88 -6.97
CA ILE A 78 -4.50 18.35 -5.77
C ILE A 78 -4.19 19.83 -5.58
N ILE A 79 -5.21 20.68 -5.67
CA ILE A 79 -5.13 22.10 -5.35
C ILE A 79 -5.68 22.22 -3.93
N VAL A 80 -4.83 22.58 -2.96
CA VAL A 80 -5.29 22.85 -1.59
C VAL A 80 -6.10 24.13 -1.64
N PRO A 81 -7.38 24.15 -1.23
CA PRO A 81 -8.13 25.39 -1.18
C PRO A 81 -7.43 26.30 -0.16
N ALA A 82 -7.20 27.56 -0.53
CA ALA A 82 -6.65 28.56 0.37
C ALA A 82 -7.51 28.53 1.64
N ALA A 83 -6.85 28.36 2.79
CA ALA A 83 -7.48 28.36 4.10
C ALA A 83 -8.50 29.50 4.16
N GLU A 84 -9.75 29.18 4.52
CA GLU A 84 -10.70 30.21 4.88
C GLU A 84 -10.06 31.03 5.99
N VAL A 85 -9.70 32.26 5.62
CA VAL A 85 -9.21 33.28 6.51
C VAL A 85 -10.26 33.42 7.61
N SER A 86 -9.79 33.27 8.83
CA SER A 86 -10.48 33.52 10.09
C SER A 86 -11.35 34.79 10.05
N ASP A 87 -12.60 34.66 9.59
CA ASP A 87 -13.69 35.64 9.79
C ASP A 87 -14.51 35.29 11.06
N ALA A 88 -13.87 34.72 12.09
CA ALA A 88 -14.51 34.34 13.35
C ALA A 88 -13.80 34.86 14.61
N VAL A 89 -12.95 35.89 14.50
CA VAL A 89 -12.41 36.61 15.66
C VAL A 89 -12.65 38.11 15.48
N ASP A 90 -13.92 38.47 15.25
CA ASP A 90 -14.45 39.83 15.44
C ASP A 90 -15.81 39.77 16.14
N ALA A 91 -15.94 38.82 17.08
CA ALA A 91 -17.06 38.73 18.01
C ALA A 91 -16.54 38.29 19.39
N GLY A 92 -16.01 39.26 20.13
CA GLY A 92 -15.55 39.11 21.51
C GLY A 92 -15.06 40.43 22.07
#